data_AF-F4BSJ6-F1
#
_entry.id   AF-F4BSJ6-F1
#
_cell.length_a   1.000
_cell.length_b   1.000
_cell.length_c   1.000
_cell.angle_alpha   90.00
_cell.angle_beta   90.00
_cell.angle_gamma   90.00
#
_symmetry.space_group_name_H-M   'P 1'
#
loop_
_entity.id
_entity.type
_entity.pdbx_description
1 polymer ?
#
loop_
_entity_poly.entity_id
_entity_poly.type
_entity_poly.pdbx_seq_one_letter_code
_entity_poly.pdbx_strand_id
1 'polypeptide(L)'
;MKEIHNITLIKGMPNHKLENNLKAYKKDQLLQIAENQQLLMKKSYTKTKIIEQLKSIIIENAANFFGQLDSNTLQILATEDNGTLQDVSYETLNSVQSAIESGYLFAYVVNSKVTLILPNELISSIESETSPNQVNEESENSTLFLRQLENARKIYGRYDLNHLVSVWNHYFTQMLTVEEATTWIKRNNND
;
A
#
# COMPACT_ATOMS: atom_id res chain seq x y z
N MET A 1 9.99 23.10 -11.86
CA MET A 1 8.61 22.64 -11.59
C MET A 1 8.59 21.15 -11.84
N LYS A 2 8.48 20.31 -10.79
CA LYS A 2 8.43 18.85 -10.94
C LYS A 2 7.00 18.45 -11.29
N GLU A 3 6.82 17.88 -12.47
CA GLU A 3 5.53 17.45 -12.98
C GLU A 3 5.03 16.25 -12.18
N ILE A 4 3.90 16.41 -11.50
CA ILE A 4 3.15 15.32 -10.89
C ILE A 4 2.35 14.68 -12.02
N HIS A 5 2.96 13.77 -12.78
CA HIS A 5 2.19 12.97 -13.72
C HIS A 5 1.36 11.96 -12.91
N ASN A 6 0.03 12.10 -13.00
CA ASN A 6 -1.00 11.10 -12.67
C ASN A 6 -1.58 10.93 -11.26
N ILE A 7 -1.29 11.78 -10.26
CA ILE A 7 -2.09 11.72 -9.02
C ILE A 7 -3.50 12.26 -9.29
N THR A 8 -4.51 11.39 -9.22
CA THR A 8 -5.90 11.81 -9.41
C THR A 8 -6.39 12.55 -8.18
N LEU A 9 -6.49 13.86 -8.32
CA LEU A 9 -7.09 14.74 -7.32
C LEU A 9 -8.61 14.83 -7.52
N ILE A 10 -9.36 14.40 -6.52
CA ILE A 10 -10.82 14.50 -6.49
C ILE A 10 -11.21 15.90 -6.02
N LYS A 11 -12.06 16.58 -6.78
CA LYS A 11 -12.67 17.86 -6.36
C LYS A 11 -13.99 17.56 -5.66
N GLY A 12 -14.13 17.91 -4.38
CA GLY A 12 -15.38 17.74 -3.66
C GLY A 12 -15.23 17.64 -2.16
N MET A 13 -16.33 17.29 -1.48
CA MET A 13 -16.30 17.04 -0.04
C MET A 13 -15.64 15.67 0.25
N PRO A 14 -14.73 15.62 1.22
CA PRO A 14 -14.11 14.40 1.68
C PRO A 14 -15.17 13.40 2.15
N ASN A 15 -15.06 12.13 1.75
CA ASN A 15 -15.94 11.06 2.22
C ASN A 15 -15.09 9.89 2.73
N HIS A 16 -15.53 9.25 3.80
CA HIS A 16 -14.81 8.13 4.40
C HIS A 16 -15.31 6.77 3.92
N LYS A 17 -16.34 6.72 3.07
CA LYS A 17 -16.84 5.45 2.52
C LYS A 17 -16.17 5.14 1.19
N LEU A 18 -15.54 3.97 1.09
CA LEU A 18 -14.83 3.49 -0.11
C LEU A 18 -15.70 3.60 -1.36
N GLU A 19 -16.98 3.21 -1.28
CA GLU A 19 -17.90 3.26 -2.41
C GLU A 19 -18.15 4.70 -2.91
N ASN A 20 -18.30 5.66 -2.00
CA ASN A 20 -18.53 7.06 -2.37
C ASN A 20 -17.27 7.69 -2.96
N ASN A 21 -16.11 7.29 -2.45
CA ASN A 21 -14.81 7.72 -2.97
C ASN A 21 -14.57 7.17 -4.39
N LEU A 22 -14.87 5.89 -4.62
CA LEU A 22 -14.82 5.29 -5.96
C LEU A 22 -15.86 5.91 -6.92
N LYS A 23 -17.04 6.33 -6.43
CA LYS A 23 -18.03 7.06 -7.25
C LYS A 23 -17.51 8.43 -7.71
N ALA A 24 -16.57 9.04 -6.98
CA ALA A 24 -16.00 10.33 -7.36
C ALA A 24 -15.04 10.22 -8.55
N TYR A 25 -14.46 9.05 -8.81
CA TYR A 25 -13.59 8.82 -9.97
C TYR A 25 -14.35 8.74 -11.29
N LYS A 26 -13.69 9.13 -12.39
CA LYS A 26 -14.19 8.90 -13.75
C LYS A 26 -14.10 7.41 -14.10
N LYS A 27 -14.88 6.97 -15.09
CA LYS A 27 -14.89 5.56 -15.52
C LYS A 27 -13.51 5.08 -15.96
N ASP A 28 -12.75 5.91 -16.68
CA ASP A 28 -11.40 5.57 -17.13
C ASP A 28 -10.43 5.39 -15.96
N GLN A 29 -10.57 6.20 -14.91
CA GLN A 29 -9.77 6.09 -13.69
C GLN A 29 -10.10 4.83 -12.91
N LEU A 30 -11.38 4.44 -12.86
CA LEU A 30 -11.78 3.18 -12.25
C LEU A 30 -11.25 1.96 -13.02
N LEU A 31 -11.16 2.05 -14.35
CA LEU A 31 -10.52 0.99 -15.15
C LEU A 31 -9.02 0.91 -14.88
N GLN A 32 -8.33 2.05 -14.72
CA GLN A 32 -6.90 2.08 -14.35
C GLN A 32 -6.66 1.49 -12.95
N ILE A 33 -7.48 1.85 -11.97
CA ILE A 33 -7.42 1.28 -10.62
C ILE A 33 -7.61 -0.24 -10.68
N ALA A 34 -8.55 -0.72 -11.51
CA ALA A 34 -8.74 -2.16 -11.67
C ALA A 34 -7.55 -2.84 -12.34
N GLU A 35 -6.94 -2.24 -13.35
CA GLU A 35 -5.71 -2.76 -13.95
C GLU A 35 -4.58 -2.84 -12.92
N ASN A 36 -4.42 -1.84 -12.06
CA ASN A 36 -3.45 -1.83 -10.96
C ASN A 36 -3.73 -2.93 -9.91
N GLN A 37 -5.00 -3.25 -9.69
CA GLN A 37 -5.46 -4.36 -8.86
C GLN A 37 -5.44 -5.73 -9.59
N GLN A 38 -4.87 -5.78 -10.79
CA GLN A 38 -4.83 -6.97 -11.66
C GLN A 38 -6.23 -7.52 -12.03
N LEU A 39 -7.26 -6.68 -11.96
CA LEU A 39 -8.63 -7.00 -12.31
C LEU A 39 -8.93 -6.63 -13.77
N LEU A 40 -9.09 -7.65 -14.61
CA LEU A 40 -9.52 -7.46 -16.00
C LEU A 40 -11.01 -7.12 -16.08
N MET A 41 -11.34 -5.83 -16.13
CA MET A 41 -12.72 -5.37 -16.33
C MET A 41 -13.03 -5.06 -17.79
N LYS A 42 -14.22 -5.46 -18.24
CA LYS A 42 -14.70 -5.09 -19.58
C LYS A 42 -15.08 -3.61 -19.60
N LYS A 43 -14.62 -2.87 -20.61
CA LYS A 43 -14.99 -1.46 -20.84
C LYS A 43 -16.51 -1.23 -20.95
N SER A 44 -17.27 -2.27 -21.30
CA SER A 44 -18.74 -2.25 -21.37
C SER A 44 -19.44 -2.30 -20.02
N TYR A 45 -18.74 -2.60 -18.92
CA TYR A 45 -19.36 -2.63 -17.58
C TYR A 45 -19.85 -1.24 -17.18
N THR A 46 -20.97 -1.21 -16.46
CA THR A 46 -21.49 0.02 -15.86
C THR A 46 -20.57 0.45 -14.72
N LYS A 47 -20.54 1.76 -14.46
CA LYS A 47 -19.72 2.33 -13.37
C LYS A 47 -20.05 1.68 -12.02
N THR A 48 -21.32 1.38 -11.77
CA THR A 48 -21.78 0.68 -10.56
C THR A 48 -21.19 -0.72 -10.43
N LYS A 49 -21.26 -1.52 -11.50
CA LYS A 49 -20.70 -2.89 -11.50
C LYS A 49 -19.18 -2.91 -11.32
N ILE A 50 -18.49 -1.93 -11.89
CA ILE A 50 -17.05 -1.72 -11.71
C ILE A 50 -16.73 -1.44 -10.23
N ILE A 51 -17.47 -0.53 -9.60
CA ILE A 51 -17.25 -0.12 -8.21
C ILE A 51 -17.50 -1.28 -7.26
N GLU A 52 -18.55 -2.08 -7.46
CA GLU A 52 -18.83 -3.25 -6.62
C GLU A 52 -17.69 -4.27 -6.66
N GLN A 53 -17.19 -4.59 -7.85
CA GLN A 53 -16.08 -5.55 -8.01
C GLN A 53 -14.77 -5.02 -7.43
N LEU A 54 -14.46 -3.74 -7.69
CA LEU A 54 -13.28 -3.09 -7.12
C LEU A 54 -13.35 -3.04 -5.59
N LYS A 55 -14.51 -2.70 -5.02
CA LYS A 55 -14.69 -2.63 -3.57
C LYS A 55 -14.35 -3.95 -2.90
N SER A 56 -14.87 -5.07 -3.41
CA SER A 56 -14.59 -6.39 -2.85
C SER A 56 -13.11 -6.72 -2.87
N ILE A 57 -12.45 -6.48 -4.01
CA ILE A 57 -11.03 -6.81 -4.19
C ILE A 57 -10.11 -5.89 -3.41
N ILE A 58 -10.42 -4.60 -3.36
CA ILE A 58 -9.68 -3.63 -2.55
C ILE A 58 -9.76 -4.03 -1.08
N ILE A 59 -10.93 -4.42 -0.56
CA ILE A 59 -11.05 -4.86 0.84
C ILE A 59 -10.28 -6.16 1.08
N GLU A 60 -10.36 -7.12 0.17
CA GLU A 60 -9.65 -8.41 0.28
C GLU A 60 -8.13 -8.25 0.23
N ASN A 61 -7.63 -7.40 -0.66
CA ASN A 61 -6.19 -7.17 -0.85
C ASN A 61 -5.61 -6.08 0.05
N ALA A 62 -6.45 -5.35 0.80
CA ALA A 62 -6.01 -4.23 1.63
C ALA A 62 -4.95 -4.66 2.65
N ALA A 63 -5.17 -5.72 3.40
CA ALA A 63 -4.22 -6.21 4.39
C ALA A 63 -2.87 -6.55 3.74
N ASN A 64 -2.89 -7.26 2.61
CA ASN A 64 -1.69 -7.61 1.85
C ASN A 64 -0.98 -6.37 1.27
N PHE A 65 -1.72 -5.36 0.86
CA PHE A 65 -1.16 -4.12 0.33
C PHE A 65 -0.54 -3.26 1.43
N PHE A 66 -1.23 -3.09 2.56
CA PHE A 66 -0.73 -2.32 3.70
C PHE A 66 0.46 -3.00 4.38
N GLY A 67 0.45 -4.33 4.53
CA GLY A 67 1.65 -5.08 4.97
C GLY A 67 2.83 -4.98 3.98
N GLN A 68 2.59 -4.47 2.77
CA GLN A 68 3.59 -4.14 1.78
C GLN A 68 3.93 -2.64 1.71
N LEU A 69 3.43 -1.80 2.61
CA LEU A 69 3.91 -0.41 2.69
C LEU A 69 5.05 -0.31 3.70
N ASP A 70 5.91 0.68 3.51
CA ASP A 70 6.97 0.98 4.47
C ASP A 70 6.36 1.43 5.81
N SER A 71 7.00 1.08 6.93
CA SER A 71 6.53 1.45 8.28
C SER A 71 6.31 2.95 8.43
N ASN A 72 7.11 3.79 7.75
CA ASN A 72 6.93 5.24 7.72
C ASN A 72 5.61 5.65 7.05
N THR A 73 5.26 5.00 5.93
CA THR A 73 4.00 5.27 5.23
C THR A 73 2.81 4.79 6.05
N LEU A 74 2.91 3.61 6.69
CA LEU A 74 1.87 3.12 7.60
C LEU A 74 1.69 4.02 8.81
N GLN A 75 2.78 4.51 9.41
CA GLN A 75 2.70 5.49 10.50
C GLN A 75 2.04 6.77 10.03
N ILE A 76 2.41 7.33 8.88
CA ILE A 76 1.73 8.51 8.32
C ILE A 76 0.22 8.28 8.19
N LEU A 77 -0.20 7.10 7.73
CA LEU A 77 -1.61 6.75 7.60
C LEU A 77 -2.32 6.48 8.93
N ALA A 78 -1.59 6.04 9.95
CA ALA A 78 -2.12 5.71 11.28
C ALA A 78 -2.08 6.87 12.28
N THR A 79 -1.22 7.87 12.07
CA THR A 79 -1.03 9.01 13.00
C THR A 79 -2.11 10.09 12.82
N GLU A 80 -2.89 10.03 11.74
CA GLU A 80 -3.85 11.07 11.40
C GLU A 80 -5.29 10.69 11.76
N ASP A 81 -5.91 11.53 12.59
CA ASP A 81 -7.23 11.35 13.20
C ASP A 81 -8.25 10.76 12.22
N ASN A 82 -8.60 9.49 12.44
CA ASN A 82 -9.62 8.76 11.67
C ASN A 82 -9.34 8.69 10.15
N GLY A 83 -8.06 8.62 9.76
CA GLY A 83 -7.68 8.36 8.37
C GLY A 83 -7.82 9.57 7.45
N THR A 84 -7.72 10.81 7.96
CA THR A 84 -7.74 12.02 7.13
C THR A 84 -6.46 12.82 7.30
N LEU A 85 -5.64 12.89 6.25
CA LEU A 85 -4.49 13.78 6.22
C LEU A 85 -4.81 15.12 5.60
N GLN A 86 -4.62 16.23 6.33
CA GLN A 86 -4.81 17.58 5.80
C GLN A 86 -3.49 18.27 5.50
N ASP A 87 -3.48 19.12 4.46
CA ASP A 87 -2.32 19.95 4.11
C ASP A 87 -1.06 19.15 3.77
N VAL A 88 -1.28 18.09 2.98
CA VAL A 88 -0.26 17.08 2.73
C VAL A 88 0.87 17.63 1.87
N SER A 89 2.11 17.45 2.34
CA SER A 89 3.32 17.84 1.63
C SER A 89 3.53 17.02 0.34
N TYR A 90 4.33 17.55 -0.58
CA TYR A 90 4.68 16.84 -1.82
C TYR A 90 5.38 15.50 -1.56
N GLU A 91 6.24 15.44 -0.54
CA GLU A 91 6.99 14.23 -0.19
C GLU A 91 6.04 13.14 0.29
N THR A 92 5.09 13.50 1.14
CA THR A 92 4.05 12.59 1.63
C THR A 92 3.17 12.08 0.49
N LEU A 93 2.77 12.95 -0.44
CA LEU A 93 2.01 12.56 -1.63
C LEU A 93 2.74 11.55 -2.51
N ASN A 94 4.06 11.71 -2.65
CA ASN A 94 4.88 10.78 -3.43
C ASN A 94 4.99 9.42 -2.72
N SER A 95 5.15 9.41 -1.39
CA SER A 95 5.19 8.16 -0.60
C SER A 95 3.87 7.38 -0.64
N VAL A 96 2.72 8.07 -0.73
CA VAL A 96 1.40 7.44 -0.79
C VAL A 96 0.82 7.31 -2.20
N GLN A 97 1.57 7.69 -3.24
CA GLN A 97 1.09 7.70 -4.63
C GLN A 97 0.56 6.32 -5.06
N SER A 98 1.33 5.26 -4.81
CA SER A 98 0.96 3.89 -5.16
C SER A 98 -0.37 3.45 -4.52
N ALA A 99 -0.63 3.93 -3.30
CA ALA A 99 -1.87 3.66 -2.59
C ALA A 99 -3.06 4.44 -3.17
N ILE A 100 -2.83 5.66 -3.68
CA ILE A 100 -3.83 6.45 -4.39
C ILE A 100 -4.17 5.81 -5.75
N GLU A 101 -3.16 5.43 -6.51
CA GLU A 101 -3.30 4.82 -7.84
C GLU A 101 -3.96 3.43 -7.79
N SER A 102 -3.76 2.72 -6.68
CA SER A 102 -4.40 1.43 -6.42
C SER A 102 -5.79 1.56 -5.80
N GLY A 103 -6.25 2.79 -5.49
CA GLY A 103 -7.59 3.04 -4.94
C GLY A 103 -7.76 2.72 -3.45
N TYR A 104 -6.66 2.56 -2.70
CA TYR A 104 -6.67 2.41 -1.24
C TYR A 104 -6.74 3.77 -0.53
N LEU A 105 -6.19 4.82 -1.14
CA LEU A 105 -6.25 6.20 -0.66
C LEU A 105 -6.89 7.13 -1.67
N PHE A 106 -7.46 8.21 -1.16
CA PHE A 106 -8.17 9.19 -1.98
C PHE A 106 -7.69 10.59 -1.66
N ALA A 107 -7.13 11.27 -2.66
CA ALA A 107 -6.67 12.64 -2.53
C ALA A 107 -7.76 13.62 -2.96
N TYR A 108 -8.27 14.40 -2.02
CA TYR A 108 -9.24 15.47 -2.22
C TYR A 108 -8.56 16.83 -2.24
N VAL A 109 -9.06 17.78 -3.02
CA VAL A 109 -8.64 19.19 -2.95
C VAL A 109 -9.75 20.00 -2.31
N VAL A 110 -9.50 20.47 -1.08
CA VAL A 110 -10.43 21.28 -0.28
C VAL A 110 -9.73 22.59 0.08
N ASN A 111 -10.35 23.74 -0.24
CA ASN A 111 -9.81 25.07 0.08
C ASN A 111 -8.35 25.30 -0.37
N SER A 112 -8.00 24.82 -1.58
CA SER A 112 -6.65 24.88 -2.15
C SER A 112 -5.58 24.06 -1.40
N LYS A 113 -5.99 23.17 -0.49
CA LYS A 113 -5.13 22.20 0.19
C LYS A 113 -5.46 20.78 -0.25
N VAL A 114 -4.47 19.91 -0.29
CA VAL A 114 -4.67 18.48 -0.57
C VAL A 114 -4.96 17.77 0.74
N THR A 115 -6.06 17.02 0.76
CA THR A 115 -6.52 16.21 1.88
C THR A 115 -6.53 14.75 1.45
N LEU A 116 -5.74 13.90 2.07
CA LEU A 116 -5.83 12.44 1.84
C LEU A 116 -6.89 11.86 2.75
N ILE A 117 -7.62 10.88 2.22
CA ILE A 117 -8.61 10.13 2.97
C ILE A 117 -8.36 8.65 2.77
N LEU A 118 -8.27 7.98 3.91
CA LEU A 118 -8.35 6.56 4.06
C LEU A 118 -9.82 6.18 4.35
N PRO A 119 -10.43 5.30 3.53
CA PRO A 119 -11.76 4.81 3.79
C PRO A 119 -11.84 4.05 5.11
N ASN A 120 -12.95 4.20 5.84
CA ASN A 120 -13.20 3.52 7.11
C ASN A 120 -13.13 2.00 6.99
N GLU A 121 -13.54 1.46 5.84
CA GLU A 121 -13.48 0.02 5.57
C GLU A 121 -12.05 -0.53 5.52
N LEU A 122 -11.04 0.34 5.40
CA LEU A 122 -9.62 0.00 5.29
C LEU A 122 -8.83 0.32 6.57
N ILE A 123 -9.40 1.12 7.49
CA ILE A 123 -8.76 1.48 8.76
C ILE A 123 -8.43 0.23 9.57
N SER A 124 -9.36 -0.73 9.64
CA SER A 124 -9.15 -1.99 10.36
C SER A 124 -7.99 -2.84 9.83
N SER A 125 -7.64 -2.69 8.54
CA SER A 125 -6.51 -3.40 7.93
C SER A 125 -5.16 -2.76 8.23
N ILE A 126 -5.14 -1.49 8.65
CA ILE A 126 -3.92 -0.80 9.10
C ILE A 126 -3.76 -1.00 10.61
N GLU A 127 -4.83 -0.89 11.39
CA GLU A 127 -4.79 -1.09 12.84
C GLU A 127 -4.33 -2.51 13.26
N SER A 128 -4.61 -3.53 12.43
CA SER A 128 -4.10 -4.88 12.63
C SER A 128 -2.57 -4.97 12.49
N GLU A 129 -1.98 -4.14 11.62
CA GLU A 129 -0.53 -4.08 11.38
C GLU A 129 0.17 -3.11 12.36
N THR A 130 -0.53 -2.08 12.85
CA THR A 130 0.03 -1.07 13.76
C THR A 130 -0.25 -1.32 15.24
N SER A 131 -1.00 -2.38 15.59
CA SER A 131 -1.24 -2.74 16.99
C SER A 131 0.09 -3.04 17.69
N PRO A 132 0.39 -2.40 18.83
CA PRO A 132 1.71 -2.43 19.46
C PRO A 132 1.90 -3.73 20.26
N ASN A 133 1.95 -4.86 19.57
CA ASN A 133 2.58 -6.05 20.12
C ASN A 133 4.08 -5.91 19.88
N GLN A 134 4.76 -5.18 20.77
CA GLN A 134 6.22 -5.22 21.01
C GLN A 134 7.04 -5.80 19.84
N VAL A 135 7.04 -5.10 18.70
CA VAL A 135 7.79 -5.55 17.53
C VAL A 135 9.24 -5.16 17.79
N ASN A 136 9.99 -6.09 18.37
CA ASN A 136 11.45 -6.02 18.43
C ASN A 136 11.95 -5.61 17.03
N GLU A 137 12.91 -4.70 16.91
CA GLU A 137 13.51 -4.27 15.63
C GLU A 137 13.98 -5.47 14.77
N GLU A 138 14.27 -6.62 15.39
CA GLU A 138 14.52 -7.92 14.73
C GLU A 138 13.33 -8.44 13.89
N SER A 139 12.10 -8.18 14.33
CA SER A 139 10.87 -8.62 13.67
C SER A 139 10.54 -7.75 12.45
N GLU A 140 10.82 -6.45 12.49
CA GLU A 140 10.65 -5.59 11.30
C GLU A 140 11.67 -5.94 10.20
N ASN A 141 12.95 -6.10 10.57
CA ASN A 141 13.99 -6.46 9.62
C ASN A 141 13.78 -7.85 9.00
N SER A 142 13.34 -8.82 9.81
CA SER A 142 13.00 -10.15 9.28
C SER A 142 11.81 -10.12 8.34
N THR A 143 10.77 -9.32 8.64
CA THR A 143 9.61 -9.15 7.75
C THR A 143 10.02 -8.52 6.42
N LEU A 144 10.84 -7.47 6.46
CA LEU A 144 11.36 -6.81 5.25
C LEU A 144 12.22 -7.74 4.40
N PHE A 145 13.09 -8.54 5.03
CA PHE A 145 13.91 -9.53 4.33
C PHE A 145 13.05 -10.64 3.69
N LEU A 146 12.08 -11.18 4.43
CA LEU A 146 11.15 -12.19 3.92
C LEU A 146 10.29 -11.65 2.76
N ARG A 147 9.93 -10.38 2.81
CA ARG A 147 9.23 -9.72 1.71
C ARG A 147 10.11 -9.56 0.48
N GLN A 148 11.37 -9.15 0.64
CA GLN A 148 12.33 -9.10 -0.46
C GLN A 148 12.51 -10.49 -1.09
N LEU A 149 12.59 -11.53 -0.26
CA LEU A 149 12.68 -12.92 -0.67
C LEU A 149 11.47 -13.36 -1.51
N GLU A 150 10.25 -13.05 -1.06
CA GLU A 150 9.03 -13.41 -1.77
C GLU A 150 8.93 -12.69 -3.11
N ASN A 151 9.29 -11.41 -3.16
CA ASN A 151 9.35 -10.63 -4.40
C ASN A 151 10.39 -11.20 -5.37
N ALA A 152 11.59 -11.53 -4.89
CA ALA A 152 12.61 -12.17 -5.70
C ALA A 152 12.14 -13.53 -6.23
N ARG A 153 11.42 -14.31 -5.41
CA ARG A 153 10.83 -15.59 -5.82
C ARG A 153 9.74 -15.42 -6.87
N LYS A 154 8.88 -14.40 -6.76
CA LYS A 154 7.84 -14.08 -7.74
C LYS A 154 8.44 -13.67 -9.10
N ILE A 155 9.53 -12.90 -9.09
CA ILE A 155 10.15 -12.38 -10.31
C ILE A 155 11.05 -13.42 -10.99
N TYR A 156 11.92 -14.07 -10.22
CA TYR A 156 12.99 -14.93 -10.76
C TYR A 156 12.69 -16.43 -10.62
N GLY A 157 11.67 -16.83 -9.86
CA GLY A 157 11.27 -18.22 -9.61
C GLY A 157 12.23 -18.98 -8.69
N ARG A 158 13.54 -18.80 -8.86
CA ARG A 158 14.61 -19.30 -7.98
C ARG A 158 15.46 -18.13 -7.50
N TYR A 159 15.95 -18.24 -6.27
CA TYR A 159 16.85 -17.27 -5.67
C TYR A 159 18.07 -17.99 -5.09
N ASP A 160 19.23 -17.34 -5.14
CA ASP A 160 20.41 -17.73 -4.37
C ASP A 160 20.42 -16.91 -3.08
N LEU A 161 20.44 -17.61 -1.94
CA LEU A 161 20.37 -16.97 -0.64
C LEU A 161 21.61 -16.11 -0.37
N ASN A 162 22.79 -16.52 -0.85
CA ASN A 162 24.01 -15.73 -0.69
C ASN A 162 23.92 -14.40 -1.45
N HIS A 163 23.37 -14.45 -2.67
CA HIS A 163 23.13 -13.25 -3.45
C HIS A 163 22.12 -12.33 -2.77
N LEU A 164 21.04 -12.87 -2.21
CA LEU A 164 19.99 -12.07 -1.57
C LEU A 164 20.50 -11.38 -0.29
N VAL A 165 21.28 -12.09 0.51
CA VAL A 165 21.98 -11.52 1.68
C VAL A 165 23.00 -10.47 1.27
N SER A 166 23.75 -10.70 0.18
CA SER A 166 24.69 -9.70 -0.35
C SER A 166 23.99 -8.43 -0.82
N VAL A 167 22.82 -8.54 -1.46
CA VAL A 167 22.02 -7.39 -1.87
C VAL A 167 21.47 -6.67 -0.65
N TRP A 168 20.95 -7.39 0.34
CA TRP A 168 20.50 -6.82 1.61
C TRP A 168 21.60 -6.00 2.28
N ASN A 169 22.79 -6.58 2.47
CA ASN A 169 23.92 -5.93 3.12
C ASN A 169 24.50 -4.75 2.33
N HIS A 170 24.13 -4.60 1.06
CA HIS A 170 24.52 -3.45 0.26
C HIS A 170 23.64 -2.22 0.53
N TYR A 171 22.36 -2.44 0.82
CA TYR A 171 21.36 -1.35 0.96
C TYR A 171 20.95 -1.08 2.41
N PHE A 172 21.14 -2.03 3.33
CA PHE A 172 20.75 -1.90 4.72
C PHE A 172 21.98 -1.81 5.64
N THR A 173 21.92 -0.93 6.63
CA THR A 173 22.99 -0.70 7.61
C THR A 173 23.20 -1.90 8.53
N GLN A 174 22.15 -2.69 8.74
CA GLN A 174 22.19 -3.90 9.56
C GLN A 174 22.60 -5.08 8.70
N MET A 175 23.85 -5.49 8.86
CA MET A 175 24.39 -6.64 8.15
C MET A 175 23.71 -7.92 8.62
N LEU A 176 23.18 -8.66 7.65
CA LEU A 176 22.58 -9.95 7.81
C LEU A 176 23.57 -11.03 7.39
N THR A 177 23.68 -12.08 8.18
CA THR A 177 24.42 -13.29 7.80
C THR A 177 23.50 -14.29 7.11
N VAL A 178 24.08 -15.21 6.34
CA VAL A 178 23.32 -16.29 5.69
C VAL A 178 22.63 -17.19 6.73
N GLU A 179 23.25 -17.39 7.89
CA GLU A 179 22.71 -18.20 8.98
C GLU A 179 21.46 -17.56 9.60
N GLU A 180 21.50 -16.26 9.87
CA GLU A 180 20.34 -15.48 10.35
C GLU A 180 19.21 -15.50 9.31
N ALA A 181 19.53 -15.26 8.04
CA ALA A 181 18.57 -15.34 6.93
C ALA A 181 17.89 -16.71 6.84
N THR A 182 18.63 -17.82 6.99
CA THR A 182 18.02 -19.16 7.01
C THR A 182 17.11 -19.38 8.21
N THR A 183 17.45 -18.79 9.36
CA THR A 183 16.65 -18.91 10.59
C THR A 183 15.32 -18.17 10.42
N TRP A 184 15.34 -16.98 9.83
CA TRP A 184 14.13 -16.22 9.50
C TRP A 184 13.24 -16.95 8.49
N ILE A 185 13.83 -17.53 7.44
CA ILE A 185 13.08 -18.33 6.46
C ILE A 185 12.45 -19.57 7.10
N LYS A 186 13.17 -20.28 7.97
CA LYS A 186 12.64 -21.47 8.65
C LYS A 186 11.50 -21.12 9.61
N ARG A 187 11.64 -20.04 10.37
CA ARG A 187 10.61 -19.57 11.29
C ARG A 187 9.31 -19.22 10.54
N ASN A 188 9.41 -18.60 9.37
CA ASN A 188 8.25 -18.21 8.56
C ASN A 188 7.56 -19.36 7.80
N ASN A 189 8.20 -20.52 7.64
CA ASN A 189 7.60 -21.69 6.97
C ASN A 189 7.00 -22.70 7.98
N ASN A 190 7.04 -22.40 9.28
CA ASN A 190 6.61 -23.31 10.36
C ASN A 190 5.34 -22.83 11.10
N ASP A 191 4.70 -21.77 10.59
CA ASP A 191 3.30 -21.37 10.83
C ASP A 191 2.45 -21.75 9.60
#